data_AF-A0A8S3Y539-F1
#
_entry.id   AF-A0A8S3Y539-F1
#
_cell.length_a   1.000
_cell.length_b   1.000
_cell.length_c   1.000
_cell.angle_alpha   90.00
_cell.angle_beta   90.00
_cell.angle_gamma   90.00
#
_symmetry.space_group_name_H-M   'P 1'
#
loop_
_entity.id
_entity.type
_entity.pdbx_description
1 polymer ?
#
loop_
_entity_poly.entity_id
_entity_poly.type
_entity_poly.pdbx_seq_one_letter_code
_entity_poly.pdbx_strand_id
1 'polypeptide(L)'
;MSYILGWYLTYRYVVWVNLACSILGVALLMTVTESPVYLLRQNREEDARLAIAHYRGESPASKIVLEEVSRLKQQITPAVELIATNIEDNPKRKEAEKEKLNTDDFSPKMQTRMSPLKVLFLSPSSRRAFIVVGLCLALQVMMGMLPVQVYAKQIFTQAAPSLSSHFCSIMLGMVLLVGSLSSLVMTDKCGRKFLLIISSILVALCLSSMGIFMQTDIVPPWVTAVLILVYCFSFMFGAGSIPYVLIAECFMPEVQGLATVLLGEMVWLFNFAIIGVFPFMIKYIGIHSSFYIFACCAVFNSFIAYFLVPETKGLTKDQIQEKVLRRKK
;
A
#
# COMPACT_ATOMS: atom_id res chain seq x y z
N MET A 1 -4.56 -11.75 16.12
CA MET A 1 -5.01 -11.46 17.51
C MET A 1 -6.50 -11.72 17.68
N SER A 2 -7.40 -10.95 17.06
CA SER A 2 -8.86 -11.06 17.30
C SER A 2 -9.46 -12.45 17.05
N TYR A 3 -9.02 -13.16 15.99
CA TYR A 3 -9.47 -14.52 15.70
C TYR A 3 -9.03 -15.57 16.74
N ILE A 4 -7.88 -15.35 17.41
CA ILE A 4 -7.31 -16.27 18.40
C ILE A 4 -7.86 -15.94 19.79
N LEU A 5 -7.93 -14.65 20.14
CA LEU A 5 -8.44 -14.18 21.43
C LEU A 5 -9.93 -14.48 21.60
N GLY A 6 -10.71 -14.44 20.51
CA GLY A 6 -12.13 -14.81 20.52
C GLY A 6 -12.42 -16.27 20.90
N TRP A 7 -11.39 -17.14 20.98
CA TRP A 7 -11.53 -18.51 21.48
C TRP A 7 -11.63 -18.56 23.02
N TYR A 8 -10.78 -17.80 23.71
CA TYR A 8 -10.65 -17.87 25.18
C TYR A 8 -11.43 -16.77 25.89
N LEU A 9 -11.72 -15.65 25.22
CA LEU A 9 -12.20 -14.43 25.84
C LEU A 9 -13.57 -14.04 25.30
N THR A 10 -14.48 -13.69 26.21
CA THR A 10 -15.76 -13.08 25.85
C THR A 10 -15.53 -11.77 25.11
N TYR A 11 -16.46 -11.38 24.23
CA TYR A 11 -16.42 -10.14 23.44
C TYR A 11 -15.96 -8.90 24.24
N ARG A 12 -16.47 -8.72 25.47
CA ARG A 12 -16.06 -7.61 26.36
C ARG A 12 -14.56 -7.58 26.62
N TYR A 13 -13.94 -8.72 26.92
CA TYR A 13 -12.51 -8.81 27.20
C TYR A 13 -11.66 -8.62 25.94
N VAL A 14 -12.14 -9.06 24.77
CA VAL A 14 -11.45 -8.80 23.49
C VAL A 14 -11.37 -7.29 23.22
N VAL A 15 -12.44 -6.54 23.52
CA VAL A 15 -12.45 -5.07 23.42
C VAL A 15 -11.42 -4.45 24.38
N TRP A 16 -11.39 -4.88 25.64
CA TRP A 16 -10.41 -4.39 26.61
C TRP A 16 -8.97 -4.70 26.23
N VAL A 17 -8.70 -5.88 25.68
CA VAL A 17 -7.35 -6.25 25.20
C VAL A 17 -6.93 -5.36 24.03
N ASN A 18 -7.81 -5.14 23.06
CA ASN A 18 -7.51 -4.24 21.94
C ASN A 18 -7.26 -2.80 22.43
N LEU A 19 -8.08 -2.30 23.37
CA LEU A 19 -7.89 -0.98 23.96
C LEU A 19 -6.56 -0.89 24.71
N ALA A 20 -6.20 -1.91 25.50
CA ALA A 20 -4.93 -1.97 26.20
C ALA A 20 -3.74 -1.95 25.22
N CYS A 21 -3.82 -2.69 24.11
CA CYS A 21 -2.80 -2.63 23.05
C CYS A 21 -2.69 -1.23 22.42
N SER A 22 -3.81 -0.54 22.20
CA SER A 22 -3.79 0.84 21.68
C SER A 22 -3.19 1.83 22.68
N ILE A 23 -3.56 1.73 23.96
CA ILE A 23 -2.99 2.58 25.04
C ILE A 23 -1.48 2.34 25.15
N LEU A 24 -1.06 1.07 25.16
CA LEU A 24 0.35 0.70 25.17
C LEU A 24 1.09 1.26 23.94
N GLY A 25 0.47 1.19 22.75
CA GLY A 25 1.01 1.78 21.53
C GLY A 25 1.21 3.30 21.65
N VAL A 26 0.25 4.02 22.22
CA VAL A 26 0.36 5.47 22.47
C VAL A 26 1.46 5.77 23.50
N ALA A 27 1.53 5.00 24.59
CA ALA A 27 2.57 5.16 25.60
C ALA A 27 3.97 4.92 25.02
N LEU A 28 4.12 3.90 24.15
CA LEU A 28 5.38 3.64 23.45
C LEU A 28 5.71 4.76 22.45
N LEU A 29 4.72 5.31 21.73
CA LEU A 29 4.95 6.44 20.81
C LEU A 29 5.43 7.69 21.54
N MET A 30 5.00 7.94 22.78
CA MET A 30 5.52 9.05 23.58
C MET A 30 7.02 8.91 23.91
N THR A 31 7.59 7.71 23.82
CA THR A 31 9.03 7.48 24.02
C THR A 31 9.85 7.67 22.75
N VAL A 32 9.20 7.73 21.58
CA VAL A 32 9.87 7.86 20.29
C VAL A 32 10.21 9.33 20.05
N THR A 33 11.48 9.60 19.73
CA THR A 33 11.92 10.95 19.36
C THR A 33 11.40 11.35 17.99
N GLU A 34 11.10 12.63 17.79
CA GLU A 34 10.54 13.13 16.53
C GLU A 34 11.42 12.83 15.31
N SER A 35 10.78 12.76 14.13
CA SER A 35 11.51 12.46 12.89
C SER A 35 12.53 13.56 12.57
N PRO A 36 13.82 13.23 12.33
CA PRO A 36 14.83 14.23 11.99
C PRO A 36 14.48 15.04 10.73
N VAL A 37 13.80 14.42 9.77
CA VAL A 37 13.37 15.08 8.52
C VAL A 37 12.30 16.14 8.81
N TYR A 38 11.38 15.86 9.73
CA TYR A 38 10.37 16.82 10.16
C TYR A 38 11.01 18.02 10.88
N LEU A 39 11.94 17.75 11.80
CA LEU A 39 12.65 18.79 12.56
C LEU A 39 13.48 19.70 11.63
N LEU A 40 14.20 19.13 10.66
CA LEU A 40 14.92 19.90 9.64
C LEU A 40 13.99 20.76 8.78
N ARG A 41 12.79 20.27 8.43
CA ARG A 41 11.78 21.07 7.69
C ARG A 41 11.25 22.26 8.48
N GLN A 42 11.27 22.19 9.82
CA GLN A 42 10.88 23.27 10.73
C GLN A 42 12.06 24.18 11.10
N ASN A 43 13.21 24.07 10.42
CA ASN A 43 14.47 24.76 10.76
C ASN A 43 14.98 24.47 12.19
N ARG A 44 14.59 23.34 12.79
CA ARG A 44 15.03 22.88 14.12
C ARG A 44 16.21 21.92 13.99
N GLU A 45 17.36 22.45 13.57
CA GLU A 45 18.53 21.63 13.22
C GLU A 45 19.19 20.94 14.43
N GLU A 46 19.27 21.62 15.57
CA GLU A 46 19.83 21.06 16.80
C GLU A 46 19.00 19.85 17.29
N ASP A 47 17.68 19.98 17.28
CA ASP A 47 16.78 18.88 17.65
C ASP A 47 16.88 17.72 16.67
N ALA A 48 17.03 18.01 15.37
CA ALA A 48 17.24 16.97 14.35
C ALA A 48 18.55 16.21 14.58
N ARG A 49 19.61 16.91 14.98
CA ARG A 49 20.91 16.32 15.33
C ARG A 49 20.79 15.41 16.55
N LEU A 50 20.10 15.85 17.60
CA LEU A 50 19.82 15.05 18.80
C LEU A 50 18.98 13.81 18.47
N ALA A 51 17.97 13.94 17.60
CA ALA A 51 17.16 12.82 17.16
C ALA A 51 17.99 11.78 16.37
N ILE A 52 18.85 12.20 15.44
CA ILE A 52 19.74 11.30 14.68
C ILE A 52 20.74 10.61 15.62
N ALA A 53 21.31 11.36 16.56
CA ALA A 53 22.21 10.82 17.59
C ALA A 53 21.52 9.72 18.42
N HIS A 54 20.28 9.95 18.84
CA HIS A 54 19.47 8.97 19.55
C HIS A 54 19.22 7.69 18.71
N TYR A 55 18.83 7.83 17.43
CA TYR A 55 18.57 6.69 16.55
C TYR A 55 19.82 5.90 16.15
N ARG A 56 20.98 6.56 16.07
CA ARG A 56 22.26 5.93 15.73
C ARG A 56 23.01 5.39 16.95
N GLY A 57 22.61 5.78 18.17
CA GLY A 57 23.33 5.46 19.40
C GLY A 57 24.69 6.16 19.52
N GLU A 58 24.84 7.31 18.85
CA GLU A 58 26.11 8.03 18.70
C GLU A 58 26.06 9.39 19.40
N SER A 59 27.22 9.98 19.69
CA SER A 59 27.27 11.34 20.23
C SER A 59 26.74 12.36 19.21
N PRO A 60 25.98 13.39 19.63
CA PRO A 60 25.51 14.46 18.75
C PRO A 60 26.62 15.18 17.97
N ALA A 61 27.86 15.15 18.46
CA ALA A 61 29.03 15.76 17.81
C ALA A 61 29.82 14.79 16.91
N SER A 62 29.37 13.54 16.76
CA SER A 62 30.07 12.56 15.94
C SER A 62 30.01 12.94 14.46
N LYS A 63 31.09 12.61 13.73
CA LYS A 63 31.20 12.91 12.29
C LYS A 63 30.07 12.27 11.49
N ILE A 64 29.61 11.08 11.90
CA ILE A 64 28.52 10.32 11.28
C ILE A 64 27.19 11.09 11.36
N VAL A 65 26.86 11.64 12.53
CA VAL A 65 25.62 12.40 12.75
C VAL A 65 25.64 13.70 11.93
N LEU A 66 26.77 14.42 11.91
CA LEU A 66 26.92 15.66 11.16
C LEU A 66 26.84 15.43 9.64
N GLU A 67 27.45 14.35 9.14
CA GLU A 67 27.40 13.97 7.73
C GLU A 67 25.97 13.59 7.32
N GLU A 68 25.24 12.86 8.17
CA GLU A 68 23.85 12.48 7.89
C GLU A 68 22.89 13.68 7.92
N VAL A 69 23.05 14.61 8.88
CA VAL A 69 22.32 15.89 8.89
C VAL A 69 22.57 16.65 7.59
N SER A 70 23.83 16.72 7.15
CA SER A 70 24.22 17.40 5.92
C SER A 70 23.63 16.73 4.68
N ARG A 71 23.63 15.39 4.63
CA ARG A 71 23.00 14.61 3.54
C ARG A 71 21.49 14.80 3.50
N LEU A 72 20.82 14.79 4.65
CA LEU A 72 19.38 15.03 4.74
C LEU A 72 19.03 16.45 4.32
N LYS A 73 19.81 17.46 4.76
CA LYS A 73 19.69 18.83 4.24
C LYS A 73 19.88 18.85 2.73
N GLN A 74 20.93 18.24 2.20
CA GLN A 74 21.14 18.09 0.75
C GLN A 74 20.08 17.25 0.02
N GLN A 75 19.15 16.57 0.69
CA GLN A 75 17.98 15.97 0.03
C GLN A 75 16.75 16.90 0.09
N ILE A 76 16.70 17.76 1.11
CA ILE A 76 15.65 18.76 1.30
C ILE A 76 15.93 20.02 0.47
N THR A 77 17.20 20.44 0.31
CA THR A 77 17.68 21.64 -0.39
C THR A 77 17.69 21.58 -1.93
N PRO A 78 18.01 20.47 -2.63
CA PRO A 78 17.99 20.45 -4.10
C PRO A 78 16.56 20.55 -4.67
N ALA A 79 15.53 20.28 -3.86
CA ALA A 79 14.15 20.65 -4.19
C ALA A 79 13.91 22.17 -4.21
N VAL A 80 14.79 22.95 -3.55
CA VAL A 80 14.77 24.42 -3.50
C VAL A 80 15.59 25.01 -4.66
N GLU A 81 16.72 24.40 -5.02
CA GLU A 81 17.69 24.94 -5.99
C GLU A 81 17.37 24.60 -7.46
N LEU A 82 16.82 23.41 -7.78
CA LEU A 82 16.42 23.04 -9.15
C LEU A 82 15.25 23.89 -9.71
N ILE A 83 14.58 24.66 -8.85
CA ILE A 83 13.57 25.63 -9.25
C ILE A 83 14.22 26.94 -9.67
N ALA A 84 15.39 27.31 -9.12
CA ALA A 84 16.07 28.57 -9.42
C ALA A 84 16.58 28.63 -10.88
N THR A 85 17.13 27.53 -11.39
CA THR A 85 17.65 27.47 -12.77
C THR A 85 16.57 27.51 -13.84
N ASN A 86 15.35 27.03 -13.56
CA ASN A 86 14.20 27.17 -14.48
C ASN A 86 13.53 28.56 -14.41
N ILE A 87 13.92 29.42 -13.46
CA ILE A 87 13.36 30.77 -13.26
C ILE A 87 14.22 31.84 -13.97
N GLU A 88 15.53 31.65 -14.08
CA GLU A 88 16.44 32.64 -14.71
C GLU A 88 16.24 32.81 -16.23
N ASP A 89 15.63 31.82 -16.90
CA ASP A 89 15.43 31.79 -18.35
C ASP A 89 14.14 32.48 -18.84
N ASN A 90 13.37 33.13 -17.95
CA ASN A 90 12.16 33.87 -18.36
C ASN A 90 12.45 35.38 -18.55
N PRO A 91 12.62 35.87 -19.79
CA PRO A 91 13.05 37.26 -20.05
C PRO A 91 12.07 38.32 -19.57
N LYS A 92 10.79 37.98 -19.35
CA LYS A 92 9.74 38.92 -18.92
C LYS A 92 9.83 39.35 -17.44
N ARG A 93 10.69 38.74 -16.62
CA ARG A 93 10.87 39.11 -15.20
C ARG A 93 12.17 39.86 -14.88
N LYS A 94 13.18 39.81 -15.74
CA LYS A 94 14.44 40.57 -15.56
C LYS A 94 14.22 42.09 -15.55
N GLU A 95 13.20 42.57 -16.27
CA GLU A 95 12.81 43.99 -16.24
C GLU A 95 12.04 44.35 -14.96
N ALA A 96 11.20 43.46 -14.45
CA ALA A 96 10.43 43.68 -13.22
C ALA A 96 11.28 43.57 -11.93
N GLU A 97 12.45 42.92 -11.98
CA GLU A 97 13.41 42.83 -10.88
C GLU A 97 14.37 44.02 -10.81
N LYS A 98 14.77 44.59 -11.95
CA LYS A 98 15.58 45.83 -11.97
C LYS A 98 14.85 47.02 -11.33
N GLU A 99 13.53 47.04 -11.39
CA GLU A 99 12.70 48.09 -10.78
C GLU A 99 12.50 47.91 -9.27
N LYS A 100 12.78 46.70 -8.73
CA LYS A 100 12.62 46.37 -7.29
C LYS A 100 13.93 46.32 -6.51
N LEU A 101 15.05 46.59 -7.17
CA LEU A 101 16.39 46.55 -6.56
C LEU A 101 16.69 47.73 -5.61
N ASN A 102 15.75 48.67 -5.42
CA ASN A 102 15.95 49.89 -4.63
C ASN A 102 15.32 49.87 -3.22
N THR A 103 14.87 48.72 -2.73
CA THR A 103 14.36 48.60 -1.35
C THR A 103 14.95 47.38 -0.67
N ASP A 104 15.86 47.63 0.28
CA ASP A 104 16.52 46.67 1.15
C ASP A 104 15.52 45.96 2.08
N ASP A 105 14.86 44.91 1.58
CA ASP A 105 14.24 43.89 2.44
C ASP A 105 14.40 42.52 1.78
N PHE A 106 15.56 41.90 2.03
CA PHE A 106 15.85 40.53 1.60
C PHE A 106 15.21 39.53 2.58
N SER A 107 13.88 39.54 2.65
CA SER A 107 13.13 38.39 3.15
C SER A 107 12.93 37.42 1.98
N PRO A 108 13.43 36.16 2.05
CA PRO A 108 13.19 35.20 0.98
C PRO A 108 11.70 34.88 0.95
N LYS A 109 10.96 35.53 0.05
CA LYS A 109 9.55 35.25 -0.21
C LYS A 109 9.46 33.79 -0.65
N MET A 110 8.88 32.96 0.22
CA MET A 110 8.54 31.55 -0.01
C MET A 110 7.67 31.45 -1.27
N GLN A 111 8.28 31.30 -2.44
CA GLN A 111 7.56 31.25 -3.71
C GLN A 111 6.88 29.88 -3.87
N THR A 112 5.57 29.97 -4.07
CA THR A 112 4.54 28.96 -4.37
C THR A 112 5.05 27.57 -4.79
N ARG A 113 5.06 26.62 -3.84
CA ARG A 113 4.99 25.19 -4.16
C ARG A 113 3.82 24.95 -5.11
N MET A 114 4.04 24.34 -6.28
CA MET A 114 2.92 23.76 -7.01
C MET A 114 2.21 22.78 -6.09
N SER A 115 0.88 22.88 -5.98
CA SER A 115 0.11 21.98 -5.13
C SER A 115 0.46 20.52 -5.49
N PRO A 116 0.72 19.63 -4.51
CA PRO A 116 0.99 18.22 -4.75
C PRO A 116 -0.08 17.54 -5.61
N LEU A 117 -1.33 18.02 -5.53
CA LEU A 117 -2.43 17.61 -6.42
C LEU A 117 -2.14 17.93 -7.89
N LYS A 118 -1.66 19.15 -8.19
CA LYS A 118 -1.30 19.52 -9.56
C LYS A 118 -0.13 18.66 -10.06
N VAL A 119 0.90 18.43 -9.25
CA VAL A 119 2.06 17.62 -9.67
C VAL A 119 1.67 16.16 -9.93
N LEU A 120 0.81 15.58 -9.09
CA LEU A 120 0.32 14.20 -9.25
C LEU A 120 -0.41 13.97 -10.58
N PHE A 121 -1.24 14.94 -11.02
CA PHE A 121 -2.05 14.81 -12.23
C PHE A 121 -1.43 15.43 -13.50
N LEU A 122 -0.55 16.43 -13.37
CA LEU A 122 0.16 17.02 -14.52
C LEU A 122 1.33 16.16 -14.98
N SER A 123 2.09 15.57 -14.05
CA SER A 123 3.27 14.76 -14.41
C SER A 123 2.82 13.48 -15.13
N PRO A 124 3.30 13.22 -16.36
CA PRO A 124 2.89 12.05 -17.13
C PRO A 124 3.29 10.74 -16.44
N SER A 125 4.44 10.71 -15.77
CA SER A 125 4.92 9.53 -15.01
C SER A 125 4.03 9.26 -13.79
N SER A 126 3.77 10.30 -12.99
CA SER A 126 2.97 10.17 -11.76
C SER A 126 1.52 9.85 -12.06
N ARG A 127 0.93 10.46 -13.11
CA ARG A 127 -0.43 10.11 -13.57
C ARG A 127 -0.52 8.66 -14.04
N ARG A 128 0.47 8.19 -14.79
CA ARG A 128 0.49 6.80 -15.26
C ARG A 128 0.70 5.82 -14.09
N ALA A 129 1.60 6.12 -13.16
CA ALA A 129 1.77 5.34 -11.93
C ALA A 129 0.46 5.29 -11.11
N PHE A 130 -0.22 6.43 -10.96
CA PHE A 130 -1.52 6.51 -10.28
C PHE A 130 -2.59 5.63 -10.92
N ILE A 131 -2.73 5.67 -12.25
CA ILE A 131 -3.69 4.82 -12.97
C ILE A 131 -3.34 3.35 -12.83
N VAL A 132 -2.07 2.97 -13.00
CA VAL A 132 -1.65 1.56 -12.97
C VAL A 132 -1.78 0.96 -11.57
N VAL A 133 -1.23 1.64 -10.55
CA VAL A 133 -1.30 1.18 -9.16
C VAL A 133 -2.74 1.23 -8.66
N GLY A 134 -3.49 2.27 -9.00
CA GLY A 134 -4.92 2.37 -8.68
C GLY A 134 -5.74 1.25 -9.30
N LEU A 135 -5.49 0.89 -10.57
CA LEU A 135 -6.18 -0.24 -11.20
C LEU A 135 -5.83 -1.58 -10.53
N CYS A 136 -4.57 -1.80 -10.15
CA CYS A 136 -4.18 -2.98 -9.39
C CYS A 136 -4.87 -3.05 -8.01
N LEU A 137 -4.93 -1.95 -7.27
CA LEU A 137 -5.62 -1.86 -5.99
C LEU A 137 -7.13 -2.08 -6.13
N ALA A 138 -7.73 -1.50 -7.17
CA ALA A 138 -9.14 -1.67 -7.47
C ALA A 138 -9.47 -3.14 -7.75
N LEU A 139 -8.71 -3.77 -8.66
CA LEU A 139 -8.89 -5.17 -9.00
C LEU A 139 -8.61 -6.09 -7.82
N GLN A 140 -7.59 -5.78 -7.00
CA GLN A 140 -7.30 -6.48 -5.75
C GLN A 140 -8.50 -6.51 -4.81
N VAL A 141 -9.17 -5.37 -4.60
CA VAL A 141 -10.40 -5.31 -3.78
C VAL A 141 -11.50 -6.16 -4.41
N MET A 142 -11.65 -6.07 -5.73
CA MET A 142 -12.65 -6.84 -6.49
C MET A 142 -12.35 -8.35 -6.55
N MET A 143 -11.19 -8.84 -6.12
CA MET A 143 -10.93 -10.29 -5.93
C MET A 143 -11.64 -10.87 -4.69
N GLY A 144 -12.38 -10.06 -3.94
CA GLY A 144 -13.34 -10.54 -2.94
C GLY A 144 -12.74 -10.95 -1.59
N MET A 145 -11.48 -10.61 -1.30
CA MET A 145 -10.81 -11.02 -0.05
C MET A 145 -11.56 -10.55 1.20
N LEU A 146 -12.01 -9.30 1.21
CA LEU A 146 -12.70 -8.72 2.34
C LEU A 146 -14.10 -9.34 2.56
N PRO A 147 -14.98 -9.48 1.55
CA PRO A 147 -16.19 -10.28 1.68
C PRO A 147 -15.94 -11.70 2.21
N VAL A 148 -14.89 -12.38 1.74
CA VAL A 148 -14.53 -13.71 2.24
C VAL A 148 -14.20 -13.70 3.73
N GLN A 149 -13.52 -12.65 4.22
CA GLN A 149 -13.22 -12.51 5.65
C GLN A 149 -14.46 -12.18 6.49
N VAL A 150 -15.29 -11.25 6.03
CA VAL A 150 -16.47 -10.78 6.77
C VAL A 150 -17.55 -11.88 6.82
N TYR A 151 -17.78 -12.55 5.70
CA TYR A 151 -18.79 -13.61 5.57
C TYR A 151 -18.17 -15.02 5.71
N ALA A 152 -16.97 -15.13 6.29
CA ALA A 152 -16.24 -16.39 6.41
C ALA A 152 -17.10 -17.52 6.98
N LYS A 153 -17.82 -17.25 8.09
CA LYS A 153 -18.73 -18.24 8.70
C LYS A 153 -19.78 -18.74 7.72
N GLN A 154 -20.45 -17.84 7.00
CA GLN A 154 -21.48 -18.20 6.02
C GLN A 154 -20.88 -19.01 4.87
N ILE A 155 -19.73 -18.59 4.35
CA ILE A 155 -19.04 -19.28 3.25
C ILE A 155 -18.61 -20.68 3.69
N PHE A 156 -17.97 -20.82 4.86
CA PHE A 156 -17.55 -22.12 5.38
C PHE A 156 -18.72 -23.03 5.73
N THR A 157 -19.83 -22.51 6.26
CA THR A 157 -21.02 -23.34 6.52
C THR A 157 -21.65 -23.86 5.24
N GLN A 158 -21.65 -23.07 4.16
CA GLN A 158 -22.14 -23.52 2.85
C GLN A 158 -21.15 -24.45 2.13
N ALA A 159 -19.85 -24.17 2.22
CA ALA A 159 -18.82 -24.93 1.54
C ALA A 159 -18.40 -26.22 2.27
N ALA A 160 -18.49 -26.23 3.60
CA ALA A 160 -18.02 -27.33 4.45
C ALA A 160 -18.85 -27.46 5.75
N PRO A 161 -20.08 -27.99 5.68
CA PRO A 161 -20.99 -28.11 6.82
C PRO A 161 -20.43 -28.96 7.98
N SER A 162 -19.51 -29.88 7.68
CA SER A 162 -18.89 -30.80 8.63
C SER A 162 -17.74 -30.20 9.45
N LEU A 163 -17.25 -29.00 9.08
CA LEU A 163 -16.14 -28.34 9.77
C LEU A 163 -16.66 -27.35 10.81
N SER A 164 -16.01 -27.33 11.98
CA SER A 164 -16.34 -26.33 12.99
C SER A 164 -15.96 -24.94 12.50
N SER A 165 -16.93 -24.01 12.48
CA SER A 165 -16.74 -22.63 12.02
C SER A 165 -15.61 -21.89 12.77
N HIS A 166 -15.37 -22.28 14.02
CA HIS A 166 -14.28 -21.75 14.85
C HIS A 166 -12.89 -22.19 14.35
N PHE A 167 -12.72 -23.47 14.02
CA PHE A 167 -11.45 -23.99 13.49
C PHE A 167 -11.09 -23.32 12.15
N CYS A 168 -12.06 -23.15 11.26
CA CYS A 168 -11.87 -22.47 9.98
C CYS A 168 -11.40 -21.01 10.14
N SER A 169 -11.91 -20.29 11.14
CA SER A 169 -11.53 -18.90 11.41
C SER A 169 -10.08 -18.78 11.92
N ILE A 170 -9.62 -19.73 12.74
CA ILE A 170 -8.24 -19.77 13.22
C ILE A 170 -7.29 -20.10 12.06
N MET A 171 -7.63 -21.10 11.26
CA MET A 171 -6.84 -21.47 10.08
C MET A 171 -6.73 -20.31 9.09
N LEU A 172 -7.82 -19.58 8.86
CA LEU A 172 -7.80 -18.37 8.05
C LEU A 172 -6.80 -17.34 8.60
N GLY A 173 -6.85 -17.03 9.90
CA GLY A 173 -5.89 -16.11 10.52
C GLY A 173 -4.44 -16.55 10.39
N MET A 174 -4.16 -17.84 10.59
CA MET A 174 -2.81 -18.42 10.45
C MET A 174 -2.31 -18.35 9.01
N VAL A 175 -3.16 -18.70 8.05
CA VAL A 175 -2.81 -18.67 6.63
C VAL A 175 -2.52 -17.25 6.15
N LEU A 176 -3.29 -16.26 6.61
CA LEU A 176 -3.02 -14.85 6.29
C LEU A 176 -1.68 -14.38 6.85
N LEU A 177 -1.36 -14.79 8.07
CA LEU A 177 -0.07 -14.48 8.69
C LEU A 177 1.08 -15.10 7.91
N VAL A 178 1.01 -16.42 7.64
CA VAL A 178 2.05 -17.14 6.92
C VAL A 178 2.21 -16.58 5.50
N GLY A 179 1.10 -16.33 4.78
CA GLY A 179 1.12 -15.72 3.45
C GLY A 179 1.79 -14.34 3.44
N SER A 180 1.51 -13.51 4.44
CA SER A 180 2.14 -12.19 4.58
C SER A 180 3.65 -12.28 4.84
N LEU A 181 4.07 -13.18 5.73
CA LEU A 181 5.49 -13.40 6.03
C LEU A 181 6.24 -13.96 4.81
N SER A 182 5.63 -14.92 4.10
CA SER A 182 6.17 -15.44 2.84
C SER A 182 6.31 -14.33 1.80
N SER A 183 5.30 -13.45 1.69
CA SER A 183 5.34 -12.31 0.76
C SER A 183 6.50 -11.36 1.07
N LEU A 184 6.74 -11.05 2.34
CA LEU A 184 7.86 -10.20 2.77
C LEU A 184 9.21 -10.74 2.27
N VAL A 185 9.47 -12.03 2.52
CA VAL A 185 10.73 -12.67 2.11
C VAL A 185 10.84 -12.77 0.59
N MET A 186 9.74 -13.05 -0.10
CA MET A 186 9.77 -13.32 -1.54
C MET A 186 9.76 -12.06 -2.39
N THR A 187 9.20 -10.95 -1.90
CA THR A 187 9.15 -9.66 -2.61
C THR A 187 10.54 -9.18 -3.00
N ASP A 188 11.53 -9.36 -2.12
CA ASP A 188 12.92 -8.98 -2.39
C ASP A 188 13.67 -10.02 -3.23
N LYS A 189 13.28 -11.29 -3.17
CA LYS A 189 13.92 -12.36 -3.96
C LYS A 189 13.45 -12.42 -5.40
N CYS A 190 12.14 -12.42 -5.65
CA CYS A 190 11.56 -12.68 -6.97
C CYS A 190 11.14 -11.42 -7.74
N GLY A 191 11.08 -10.27 -7.08
CA GLY A 191 10.60 -9.02 -7.69
C GLY A 191 9.09 -8.87 -7.60
N ARG A 192 8.62 -7.63 -7.74
CA ARG A 192 7.25 -7.22 -7.42
C ARG A 192 6.29 -7.68 -8.51
N LYS A 193 6.69 -7.50 -9.78
CA LYS A 193 5.84 -7.82 -10.94
C LYS A 193 5.57 -9.32 -11.02
N PHE A 194 6.62 -10.14 -10.87
CA PHE A 194 6.50 -11.59 -10.93
C PHE A 194 5.57 -12.11 -9.83
N LEU A 195 5.74 -11.64 -8.60
CA LEU A 195 4.92 -12.05 -7.46
C LEU A 195 3.45 -11.67 -7.66
N LEU A 196 3.17 -10.46 -8.15
CA LEU A 196 1.81 -9.99 -8.44
C LEU A 196 1.12 -10.84 -9.50
N ILE A 197 1.82 -11.23 -10.57
CA ILE A 197 1.27 -12.07 -11.65
C ILE A 197 0.97 -13.48 -11.14
N ILE A 198 1.95 -14.16 -10.55
CA ILE A 198 1.81 -15.55 -10.09
C ILE A 198 0.72 -15.67 -9.04
N SER A 199 0.69 -14.76 -8.05
CA SER A 199 -0.37 -14.75 -7.04
C SER A 199 -1.75 -14.50 -7.64
N SER A 200 -1.88 -13.58 -8.60
CA SER A 200 -3.16 -13.30 -9.27
C SER A 200 -3.66 -14.49 -10.09
N ILE A 201 -2.76 -15.19 -10.80
CA ILE A 201 -3.10 -16.43 -11.53
C ILE A 201 -3.56 -17.51 -10.56
N LEU A 202 -2.83 -17.71 -9.46
CA LEU A 202 -3.18 -18.72 -8.47
C LEU A 202 -4.51 -18.42 -7.79
N VAL A 203 -4.78 -17.14 -7.49
CA VAL A 203 -6.09 -16.68 -7.01
C VAL A 203 -7.19 -16.97 -8.03
N ALA A 204 -6.98 -16.65 -9.30
CA ALA A 204 -7.96 -16.93 -10.36
C ALA A 204 -8.28 -18.43 -10.48
N LEU A 205 -7.26 -19.28 -10.41
CA LEU A 205 -7.44 -20.74 -10.42
C LEU A 205 -8.21 -21.23 -9.20
N CYS A 206 -7.85 -20.76 -8.00
CA CYS A 206 -8.54 -21.17 -6.77
C CYS A 206 -10.02 -20.74 -6.78
N LEU A 207 -10.31 -19.50 -7.16
CA LEU A 207 -11.67 -18.97 -7.20
C LEU A 207 -12.52 -19.65 -8.29
N SER A 208 -11.94 -19.92 -9.46
CA SER A 208 -12.64 -20.65 -10.53
C SER A 208 -12.98 -22.08 -10.12
N SER A 209 -12.00 -22.79 -9.54
CA SER A 209 -12.22 -24.14 -9.02
C SER A 209 -13.26 -24.16 -7.90
N MET A 210 -13.25 -23.15 -7.02
CA MET A 210 -14.21 -23.02 -5.93
C MET A 210 -15.63 -22.80 -6.47
N GLY A 211 -15.80 -21.97 -7.50
CA GLY A 211 -17.08 -21.78 -8.18
C GLY A 211 -17.62 -23.10 -8.75
N ILE A 212 -16.77 -23.88 -9.43
CA ILE A 212 -17.16 -25.17 -10.03
C ILE A 212 -17.55 -26.19 -8.96
N PHE A 213 -16.71 -26.33 -7.93
CA PHE A 213 -16.91 -27.31 -6.87
C PHE A 213 -18.17 -27.08 -6.08
N MET A 214 -18.46 -25.83 -5.77
CA MET A 214 -19.68 -25.50 -5.05
C MET A 214 -20.93 -25.54 -5.94
N GLN A 215 -20.81 -25.38 -7.27
CA GLN A 215 -21.94 -25.50 -8.19
C GLN A 215 -22.32 -26.96 -8.48
N THR A 216 -21.34 -27.85 -8.49
CA THR A 216 -21.51 -29.24 -8.93
C THR A 216 -21.63 -30.23 -7.78
N ASP A 217 -21.23 -29.85 -6.56
CA ASP A 217 -21.21 -30.69 -5.35
C ASP A 217 -20.50 -32.05 -5.55
N ILE A 218 -19.61 -32.16 -6.56
CA ILE A 218 -18.90 -33.40 -6.91
C ILE A 218 -17.81 -33.73 -5.88
N VAL A 219 -17.23 -32.70 -5.27
CA VAL A 219 -16.08 -32.86 -4.36
C VAL A 219 -16.52 -32.86 -2.89
N PRO A 220 -15.79 -33.60 -2.03
CA PRO A 220 -16.05 -33.56 -0.60
C PRO A 220 -15.95 -32.14 -0.03
N PRO A 221 -16.82 -31.75 0.92
CA PRO A 221 -16.86 -30.38 1.44
C PRO A 221 -15.53 -29.88 2.06
N TRP A 222 -14.72 -30.80 2.61
CA TRP A 222 -13.40 -30.46 3.16
C TRP A 222 -12.41 -29.96 2.09
N VAL A 223 -12.55 -30.39 0.83
CA VAL A 223 -11.70 -29.94 -0.29
C VAL A 223 -11.95 -28.46 -0.58
N THR A 224 -13.23 -28.05 -0.60
CA THR A 224 -13.61 -26.65 -0.80
C THR A 224 -13.09 -25.77 0.33
N ALA A 225 -13.10 -26.25 1.57
CA ALA A 225 -12.51 -25.53 2.70
C ALA A 225 -10.99 -25.33 2.56
N VAL A 226 -10.26 -26.36 2.16
CA VAL A 226 -8.81 -26.26 1.88
C VAL A 226 -8.56 -25.27 0.74
N LEU A 227 -9.40 -25.27 -0.30
CA LEU A 227 -9.25 -24.36 -1.43
C LEU A 227 -9.45 -22.89 -1.04
N ILE A 228 -10.38 -22.58 -0.12
CA ILE A 228 -10.52 -21.23 0.46
C ILE A 228 -9.22 -20.81 1.16
N LEU A 229 -8.61 -21.71 1.94
CA LEU A 229 -7.35 -21.42 2.63
C LEU A 229 -6.22 -21.18 1.62
N VAL A 230 -6.10 -22.02 0.58
CA VAL A 230 -5.10 -21.82 -0.48
C VAL A 230 -5.33 -20.50 -1.22
N TYR A 231 -6.58 -20.12 -1.49
CA TYR A 231 -6.92 -18.80 -2.03
C TYR A 231 -6.41 -17.67 -1.12
N CYS A 232 -6.72 -17.71 0.18
CA CYS A 232 -6.28 -16.69 1.14
C CYS A 232 -4.76 -16.59 1.21
N PHE A 233 -4.06 -17.74 1.23
CA PHE A 233 -2.60 -17.78 1.18
C PHE A 233 -2.07 -17.10 -0.09
N SER A 234 -2.60 -17.52 -1.24
CA SER A 234 -2.17 -17.06 -2.56
C SER A 234 -2.39 -15.57 -2.75
N PHE A 235 -3.51 -15.05 -2.24
CA PHE A 235 -3.79 -13.62 -2.22
C PHE A 235 -2.75 -12.87 -1.38
N MET A 236 -2.51 -13.28 -0.13
CA MET A 236 -1.53 -12.60 0.74
C MET A 236 -0.08 -12.77 0.27
N PHE A 237 0.22 -13.83 -0.48
CA PHE A 237 1.55 -14.09 -1.01
C PHE A 237 2.02 -13.00 -1.99
N GLY A 238 1.12 -12.32 -2.71
CA GLY A 238 1.50 -11.24 -3.62
C GLY A 238 0.41 -10.21 -3.90
N ALA A 239 -0.74 -10.62 -4.43
CA ALA A 239 -1.81 -9.72 -4.85
C ALA A 239 -2.30 -8.79 -3.73
N GLY A 240 -2.23 -9.26 -2.48
CA GLY A 240 -2.62 -8.53 -1.28
C GLY A 240 -1.64 -7.44 -0.85
N SER A 241 -0.34 -7.69 -0.96
CA SER A 241 0.73 -6.88 -0.36
C SER A 241 1.45 -5.99 -1.38
N ILE A 242 1.71 -6.52 -2.58
CA ILE A 242 2.54 -5.86 -3.59
C ILE A 242 1.97 -4.51 -4.04
N PRO A 243 0.65 -4.33 -4.27
CA PRO A 243 0.13 -3.04 -4.67
C PRO A 243 0.47 -1.91 -3.68
N TYR A 244 0.50 -2.19 -2.37
CA TYR A 244 0.91 -1.22 -1.35
C TYR A 244 2.41 -0.90 -1.41
N VAL A 245 3.25 -1.89 -1.72
CA VAL A 245 4.69 -1.67 -1.96
C VAL A 245 4.89 -0.77 -3.20
N LEU A 246 4.11 -0.98 -4.26
CA LEU A 246 4.18 -0.17 -5.47
C LEU A 246 3.78 1.30 -5.22
N ILE A 247 2.92 1.60 -4.25
CA ILE A 247 2.64 3.00 -3.84
C ILE A 247 3.92 3.66 -3.30
N ALA A 248 4.76 2.94 -2.56
CA ALA A 248 5.99 3.49 -2.00
C ALA A 248 7.12 3.63 -3.05
N GLU A 249 7.16 2.74 -4.04
CA GLU A 249 8.24 2.65 -5.02
C GLU A 249 7.97 3.44 -6.31
N CYS A 250 6.72 3.54 -6.77
CA CYS A 250 6.37 4.18 -8.06
C CYS A 250 6.17 5.70 -8.01
N PHE A 251 6.16 6.30 -6.82
CA PHE A 251 5.90 7.74 -6.65
C PHE A 251 7.13 8.48 -6.11
N MET A 252 7.33 9.69 -6.62
CA MET A 252 8.36 10.59 -6.09
C MET A 252 7.98 11.10 -4.69
N PRO A 253 8.97 11.35 -3.80
CA PRO A 253 8.72 11.72 -2.40
C PRO A 253 7.74 12.89 -2.21
N GLU A 254 7.66 13.81 -3.17
CA GLU A 254 6.83 15.02 -3.14
C GLU A 254 5.34 14.71 -3.29
N VAL A 255 4.99 13.65 -4.03
CA VAL A 255 3.60 13.25 -4.33
C VAL A 255 3.20 11.93 -3.67
N GLN A 256 4.16 11.16 -3.15
CA GLN A 256 3.94 9.85 -2.54
C GLN A 256 2.91 9.91 -1.40
N GLY A 257 3.02 10.90 -0.50
CA GLY A 257 2.08 11.04 0.61
C GLY A 257 0.65 11.26 0.15
N LEU A 258 0.44 12.13 -0.84
CA LEU A 258 -0.89 12.38 -1.41
C LEU A 258 -1.43 11.15 -2.15
N ALA A 259 -0.59 10.47 -2.94
CA ALA A 259 -0.97 9.26 -3.65
C ALA A 259 -1.43 8.15 -2.69
N THR A 260 -0.71 7.95 -1.58
CA THR A 260 -1.09 6.98 -0.54
C THR A 260 -2.48 7.27 0.04
N VAL A 261 -2.79 8.53 0.35
CA VAL A 261 -4.10 8.90 0.90
C VAL A 261 -5.20 8.68 -0.14
N LEU A 262 -5.04 9.21 -1.36
CA LEU A 262 -6.08 9.09 -2.39
C LEU A 262 -6.35 7.63 -2.81
N LEU A 263 -5.29 6.84 -3.00
CA LEU A 263 -5.42 5.42 -3.33
C LEU A 263 -5.95 4.60 -2.15
N GLY A 264 -5.55 4.94 -0.93
CA GLY A 264 -6.07 4.32 0.30
C GLY A 264 -7.57 4.56 0.45
N GLU A 265 -8.04 5.79 0.28
CA GLU A 265 -9.47 6.13 0.31
C GLU A 265 -10.25 5.38 -0.76
N MET A 266 -9.70 5.28 -1.98
CA MET A 266 -10.32 4.50 -3.06
C MET A 266 -10.48 3.01 -2.68
N VAL A 267 -9.45 2.41 -2.05
CA VAL A 267 -9.51 1.02 -1.57
C VAL A 267 -10.61 0.85 -0.53
N TRP A 268 -10.67 1.74 0.46
CA TRP A 268 -11.69 1.66 1.51
C TRP A 268 -13.11 1.89 0.98
N LEU A 269 -13.27 2.80 0.02
CA LEU A 269 -14.54 3.03 -0.66
C LEU A 269 -15.01 1.78 -1.42
N PHE A 270 -14.11 1.11 -2.15
CA PHE A 270 -14.45 -0.12 -2.86
C PHE A 270 -14.69 -1.29 -1.90
N ASN A 271 -13.97 -1.35 -0.79
CA ASN A 271 -14.21 -2.32 0.29
C ASN A 271 -15.59 -2.14 0.91
N PHE A 272 -16.01 -0.89 1.16
CA PHE A 272 -17.37 -0.58 1.62
C PHE A 272 -18.42 -1.01 0.60
N ALA A 273 -18.22 -0.65 -0.68
CA ALA A 273 -19.14 -1.00 -1.75
C ALA A 273 -19.28 -2.52 -1.93
N ILE A 274 -18.18 -3.26 -1.97
CA ILE A 274 -18.22 -4.72 -2.19
C ILE A 274 -18.85 -5.46 -1.01
N ILE A 275 -18.61 -5.05 0.24
CA ILE A 275 -19.31 -5.62 1.41
C ILE A 275 -20.82 -5.37 1.30
N GLY A 276 -21.22 -4.14 0.95
CA GLY A 276 -22.64 -3.79 0.83
C GLY A 276 -23.34 -4.55 -0.30
N VAL A 277 -22.65 -4.78 -1.43
CA VAL A 277 -23.18 -5.46 -2.61
C VAL A 277 -23.18 -6.99 -2.47
N PHE A 278 -22.24 -7.57 -1.70
CA PHE A 278 -22.05 -9.02 -1.63
C PHE A 278 -23.29 -9.82 -1.17
N PRO A 279 -24.08 -9.41 -0.16
CA PRO A 279 -25.33 -10.07 0.18
C PRO A 279 -26.34 -10.12 -0.97
N PHE A 280 -26.43 -9.03 -1.75
CA PHE A 280 -27.29 -8.98 -2.94
C PHE A 280 -26.76 -9.89 -4.04
N MET A 281 -25.45 -9.98 -4.22
CA MET A 281 -24.84 -10.95 -5.15
C MET A 281 -25.24 -12.38 -4.76
N ILE A 282 -25.03 -12.77 -3.50
CA ILE A 282 -25.42 -14.12 -3.04
C ILE A 282 -26.91 -14.37 -3.27
N LYS A 283 -27.77 -13.39 -2.97
CA LYS A 283 -29.23 -13.53 -3.10
C LYS A 283 -29.69 -13.70 -4.56
N TYR A 284 -29.15 -12.92 -5.50
CA TYR A 284 -29.67 -12.88 -6.88
C TYR A 284 -28.89 -13.75 -7.87
N ILE A 285 -27.57 -13.83 -7.73
CA ILE A 285 -26.70 -14.58 -8.67
C ILE A 285 -26.11 -15.84 -8.04
N GLY A 286 -26.22 -16.00 -6.72
CA GLY A 286 -25.66 -17.13 -5.99
C GLY A 286 -24.20 -16.93 -5.58
N ILE A 287 -23.78 -17.71 -4.59
CA ILE A 287 -22.41 -17.65 -4.04
C ILE A 287 -21.36 -18.13 -5.05
N HIS A 288 -21.67 -19.17 -5.85
CA HIS A 288 -20.75 -19.72 -6.86
C HIS A 288 -20.42 -18.70 -7.95
N SER A 289 -21.46 -18.03 -8.47
CA SER A 289 -21.31 -16.98 -9.48
C SER A 289 -20.49 -15.79 -8.96
N SER A 290 -20.60 -15.49 -7.68
CA SER A 290 -19.80 -14.44 -7.04
C SER A 290 -18.30 -14.77 -7.10
N PHE A 291 -17.92 -16.03 -6.91
CA PHE A 291 -16.52 -16.47 -7.04
C PHE A 291 -16.01 -16.44 -8.48
N TYR A 292 -16.86 -16.75 -9.48
CA TYR A 292 -16.47 -16.58 -10.88
C TYR A 292 -16.18 -15.11 -11.23
N ILE A 293 -16.99 -14.17 -10.73
CA ILE A 293 -16.75 -12.73 -10.92
C ILE A 293 -15.41 -12.32 -10.30
N PHE A 294 -15.14 -12.76 -9.08
CA PHE A 294 -13.85 -12.49 -8.41
C PHE A 294 -12.67 -13.13 -9.16
N ALA A 295 -12.85 -14.33 -9.72
CA ALA A 295 -11.84 -14.99 -10.54
C ALA A 295 -11.53 -14.20 -11.82
N CYS A 296 -12.56 -13.67 -12.50
CA CYS A 296 -12.37 -12.80 -13.65
C CYS A 296 -11.55 -11.55 -13.29
N CYS A 297 -11.84 -10.91 -12.16
CA CYS A 297 -11.06 -9.77 -11.68
C CYS A 297 -9.59 -10.14 -11.41
N ALA A 298 -9.32 -11.33 -10.88
CA ALA A 298 -7.96 -11.85 -10.68
C ALA A 298 -7.21 -12.08 -12.00
N VAL A 299 -7.90 -12.63 -13.02
CA VAL A 299 -7.35 -12.76 -14.38
C VAL A 299 -6.99 -11.38 -14.94
N PHE A 300 -7.92 -10.42 -14.89
CA PHE A 300 -7.66 -9.05 -15.34
C PHE A 300 -6.48 -8.42 -14.60
N ASN A 301 -6.36 -8.62 -13.28
CA ASN A 301 -5.22 -8.09 -12.52
C ASN A 301 -3.90 -8.69 -13.00
N SER A 302 -3.86 -9.99 -13.29
CA SER A 302 -2.67 -10.64 -13.87
C SER A 302 -2.31 -10.02 -15.23
N PHE A 303 -3.29 -9.77 -16.10
CA PHE A 303 -3.08 -9.10 -17.38
C PHE A 303 -2.52 -7.68 -17.22
N ILE A 304 -3.13 -6.88 -16.33
CA ILE A 304 -2.66 -5.52 -16.03
C ILE A 304 -1.24 -5.55 -15.44
N ALA A 305 -0.96 -6.48 -14.52
CA ALA A 305 0.37 -6.67 -13.95
C ALA A 305 1.42 -7.05 -15.02
N TYR A 306 1.05 -7.91 -15.96
CA TYR A 306 1.94 -8.32 -17.05
C TYR A 306 2.26 -7.16 -18.01
N PHE A 307 1.25 -6.37 -18.41
CA PHE A 307 1.43 -5.35 -19.44
C PHE A 307 1.82 -3.97 -18.90
N LEU A 308 1.23 -3.52 -17.79
CA LEU A 308 1.34 -2.14 -17.32
C LEU A 308 2.27 -1.96 -16.12
N VAL A 309 2.38 -2.96 -15.23
CA VAL A 309 3.21 -2.84 -14.03
C VAL A 309 4.70 -2.99 -14.39
N PRO A 310 5.57 -2.01 -14.08
CA PRO A 310 7.00 -2.15 -14.24
C PRO A 310 7.58 -3.01 -13.11
N GLU A 311 8.67 -3.72 -13.40
CA GLU A 311 9.48 -4.32 -12.32
C GLU A 311 10.29 -3.22 -11.64
N THR A 312 10.17 -3.11 -10.32
CA THR A 312 10.77 -2.08 -9.45
C THR A 312 11.95 -2.60 -8.62
N LYS A 313 12.15 -3.93 -8.56
CA LYS A 313 13.22 -4.54 -7.77
C LYS A 313 14.61 -3.98 -8.14
N GLY A 314 15.29 -3.42 -7.14
CA GLY A 314 16.68 -2.96 -7.23
C GLY A 314 16.89 -1.73 -8.11
N LEU A 315 15.82 -0.99 -8.45
CA LEU A 315 15.90 0.22 -9.26
C LEU A 315 15.82 1.48 -8.40
N THR A 316 16.47 2.55 -8.84
CA THR A 316 16.29 3.88 -8.25
C THR A 316 14.95 4.48 -8.64
N LYS A 317 14.45 5.46 -7.88
CA LYS A 317 13.18 6.13 -8.17
C LYS A 317 13.15 6.75 -9.58
N ASP A 318 14.26 7.32 -10.02
CA ASP A 318 14.39 7.92 -11.36
C ASP A 318 14.29 6.87 -12.48
N GLN A 319 14.97 5.74 -12.31
CA GLN A 319 14.87 4.60 -13.23
C GLN A 319 13.44 4.04 -13.30
N ILE A 320 12.74 4.00 -12.17
CA ILE A 320 11.33 3.59 -12.13
C ILE A 320 10.46 4.59 -12.90
N GLN A 321 10.66 5.90 -12.74
CA GLN A 321 9.90 6.90 -13.51
C GLN A 321 10.14 6.77 -15.02
N GLU A 322 11.38 6.57 -15.45
CA GLU A 322 11.69 6.36 -16.87
C GLU A 322 11.00 5.09 -17.40
N LYS A 323 10.99 4.02 -16.61
CA LYS A 323 10.36 2.75 -16.98
C LYS A 323 8.83 2.82 -16.98
N VAL A 324 8.24 3.62 -16.10
CA VAL A 324 6.82 3.97 -16.12
C VAL A 324 6.49 4.79 -17.37
N LEU A 325 7.39 5.67 -17.82
CA LEU A 325 7.20 6.47 -19.05
C LEU A 325 7.36 5.66 -20.33
N ARG A 326 8.42 4.83 -20.43
CA ARG A 326 8.70 4.04 -21.62
C ARG A 326 7.54 3.09 -21.92
N ARG A 327 6.88 3.31 -23.06
CA ARG A 327 6.00 2.29 -23.66
C ARG A 327 6.90 1.12 -24.07
N LYS A 328 6.55 -0.12 -23.66
CA LYS A 328 6.97 -1.27 -24.45
C LYS A 328 6.34 -1.05 -25.83
N LYS A 329 7.18 -0.69 -26.81
CA LYS A 329 6.78 -0.66 -28.22
C LYS A 329 6.49 -2.08 -28.68
#